data_AF-A0A1Y4DNM3-F1
#
_entry.id   AF-A0A1Y4DNM3-F1
#
_cell.length_a   1.000
_cell.length_b   1.000
_cell.length_c   1.000
_cell.angle_alpha   90.00
_cell.angle_beta   90.00
_cell.angle_gamma   90.00
#
_symmetry.space_group_name_H-M   'P 1'
#
loop_
_entity.id
_entity.type
_entity.pdbx_description
1 polymer ?
#
loop_
_entity_poly.entity_id
_entity_poly.type
_entity_poly.pdbx_seq_one_letter_code
_entity_poly.pdbx_strand_id
1 'polypeptide(L)' 'MSDRFPDVDWYCDRCGAYLNTQPGFDDHRYIWKCTECGHKNSISSANIYDSHEEYWGQEDE' A
#
# COMPACT_ATOMS: atom_id res chain seq x y z
N MET A 1 -2.73 18.75 -4.65
CA MET A 1 -2.07 17.75 -5.51
C MET A 1 -3.03 16.59 -5.57
N SER A 2 -3.37 16.12 -6.77
CA SER A 2 -4.26 14.97 -6.93
C SER A 2 -3.47 13.73 -6.54
N ASP A 3 -3.98 12.94 -5.59
CA ASP A 3 -3.42 11.64 -5.26
C ASP A 3 -3.41 10.76 -6.52
N ARG A 4 -2.36 9.94 -6.69
CA ARG A 4 -2.23 9.02 -7.83
C ARG A 4 -3.29 7.93 -7.76
N PHE A 5 -3.62 7.49 -6.55
CA PHE A 5 -4.61 6.46 -6.26
C PHE A 5 -5.63 7.03 -5.26
N PRO A 6 -6.64 7.80 -5.74
CA PRO A 6 -7.67 8.33 -4.88
C PRO A 6 -8.47 7.19 -4.23
N ASP A 7 -8.85 7.38 -2.96
CA ASP A 7 -9.64 6.42 -2.16
C ASP A 7 -8.97 5.06 -1.89
N VAL A 8 -7.62 5.01 -1.95
CA VAL A 8 -6.85 3.80 -1.65
C VAL A 8 -6.13 3.90 -0.32
N ASP A 9 -6.42 2.95 0.57
CA ASP A 9 -5.78 2.81 1.87
C ASP A 9 -4.57 1.86 1.80
N TRP A 10 -3.40 2.41 2.04
CA TRP A 10 -2.13 1.68 2.06
C TRP A 10 -1.76 1.27 3.48
N TYR A 11 -1.51 -0.01 3.66
CA TYR A 11 -1.03 -0.59 4.91
C TYR A 11 0.34 -1.21 4.72
N CYS A 12 1.11 -1.28 5.80
CA CYS A 12 2.41 -1.94 5.74
C CYS A 12 2.26 -3.46 5.71
N ASP A 13 2.80 -4.11 4.68
CA ASP A 13 2.75 -5.57 4.47
C ASP A 13 3.37 -6.38 5.62
N ARG A 14 4.23 -5.75 6.42
CA ARG A 14 4.92 -6.39 7.55
C ARG A 14 4.29 -6.15 8.90
N CYS A 15 3.85 -4.92 9.19
CA CYS A 15 3.40 -4.55 10.54
C CYS A 15 1.96 -4.04 10.59
N GLY A 16 1.27 -3.94 9.44
CA GLY A 16 -0.10 -3.43 9.35
C GLY A 16 -0.25 -1.94 9.65
N ALA A 17 0.86 -1.19 9.79
CA ALA A 17 0.80 0.25 10.03
C ALA A 17 0.16 0.98 8.85
N TYR A 18 -0.70 1.95 9.13
CA TYR A 18 -1.32 2.78 8.11
C TYR A 18 -0.28 3.74 7.49
N LEU A 19 -0.09 3.68 6.19
CA LEU A 19 0.96 4.40 5.48
C LEU A 19 0.51 5.80 5.04
N ASN A 20 -0.76 6.00 4.69
CA ASN A 20 -1.29 7.27 4.16
C ASN A 20 -1.11 8.45 5.14
N THR A 21 -1.05 8.18 6.45
CA THR A 21 -0.83 9.21 7.48
C THR A 21 0.64 9.42 7.83
N GLN A 22 1.56 8.63 7.25
CA GLN A 22 2.98 8.79 7.53
C GLN A 22 3.53 10.08 6.92
N PRO A 23 4.41 10.80 7.64
CA PRO A 23 4.92 12.09 7.18
C PRO A 23 5.71 11.93 5.88
N GLY A 24 5.26 12.63 4.84
CA GLY A 24 5.89 12.60 3.51
C GLY A 24 5.50 11.41 2.65
N PHE A 25 4.49 10.63 3.06
CA PHE A 25 3.89 9.60 2.20
C PHE A 25 3.46 10.22 0.88
N ASP A 26 3.79 9.53 -0.20
CA ASP A 26 3.56 9.99 -1.55
C ASP A 26 3.25 8.76 -2.40
N ASP A 27 1.98 8.63 -2.75
CA ASP A 27 1.46 7.52 -3.53
C ASP A 27 1.89 7.56 -5.01
N HIS A 28 2.52 8.65 -5.45
CA HIS A 28 3.16 8.72 -6.76
C HIS A 28 4.46 7.92 -6.80
N ARG A 29 5.07 7.64 -5.64
CA ARG A 29 6.27 6.82 -5.54
C ARG A 29 5.90 5.35 -5.64
N TYR A 30 6.69 4.58 -6.37
CA TYR A 30 6.49 3.13 -6.49
C TYR A 30 6.77 2.34 -5.21
N ILE A 31 7.53 2.92 -4.27
CA ILE A 31 7.94 2.24 -3.05
C ILE A 31 7.86 3.25 -1.89
N TRP A 32 7.24 2.82 -0.79
CA TRP A 32 7.23 3.56 0.45
C TRP A 32 7.88 2.76 1.57
N LYS A 33 8.87 3.37 2.24
CA LYS A 33 9.50 2.77 3.42
C LYS A 33 8.69 3.15 4.66
N CYS A 34 8.05 2.16 5.27
CA CYS A 34 7.30 2.32 6.51
C CYS A 34 8.18 2.99 7.58
N THR A 35 7.68 4.08 8.16
CA THR A 35 8.38 4.82 9.23
C THR A 35 8.42 4.06 10.55
N GLU A 36 7.44 3.17 10.79
CA GLU A 36 7.33 2.39 12.02
C GLU A 36 8.30 1.20 12.06
N CYS A 37 8.34 0.39 11.01
CA CYS A 37 9.12 -0.87 10.99
C CYS A 37 10.28 -0.88 9.99
N GLY A 38 10.37 0.12 9.11
CA GLY A 38 11.41 0.20 8.09
C GLY A 38 11.22 -0.71 6.87
N HIS A 39 10.11 -1.45 6.77
CA HIS A 39 9.79 -2.30 5.62
C HIS A 39 9.48 -1.46 4.38
N LYS A 40 9.86 -1.96 3.20
CA LYS A 40 9.60 -1.31 1.91
C LYS A 40 8.33 -1.91 1.31
N ASN A 41 7.26 -1.13 1.28
CA ASN A 41 5.98 -1.51 0.71
C ASN A 41 5.91 -1.07 -0.75
N SER A 42 5.33 -1.90 -1.61
CA SER A 42 5.14 -1.59 -3.02
C SER A 42 3.84 -0.79 -3.20
N ILE A 43 3.96 0.44 -3.68
CA ILE A 43 2.83 1.34 -3.92
C ILE A 43 2.58 1.38 -5.43
N SER A 44 1.75 0.46 -5.91
CA SER A 44 1.45 0.32 -7.33
C SER A 44 0.04 -0.21 -7.53
N SER A 45 -0.58 0.10 -8.67
CA SER A 45 -1.91 -0.41 -9.02
C SER A 45 -2.00 -1.93 -9.05
N ALA A 46 -0.88 -2.63 -9.24
CA ALA A 46 -0.82 -4.09 -9.17
C ALA A 46 -1.03 -4.63 -7.73
N ASN A 47 -0.92 -3.77 -6.71
CA ASN A 47 -1.12 -4.11 -5.31
C ASN A 47 -2.42 -3.48 -4.75
N ILE A 48 -3.30 -3.00 -5.63
CA ILE A 48 -4.63 -2.50 -5.28
C ILE A 48 -5.62 -3.60 -5.62
N TYR A 49 -6.41 -3.99 -4.64
CA TYR A 49 -7.41 -5.04 -4.76
C TYR A 49 -8.78 -4.43 -4.42
N ASP A 50 -9.82 -4.76 -5.19
CA ASP A 50 -11.17 -4.23 -4.93
C ASP A 50 -11.78 -4.87 -3.67
N SER A 51 -11.27 -6.04 -3.26
CA SER A 51 -11.69 -6.72 -2.03
C SER A 51 -10.60 -7.62 -1.44
N HIS A 52 -10.73 -7.91 -0.14
CA HIS A 52 -9.84 -8.85 0.57
C HIS A 52 -9.90 -10.26 -0.03
N GLU A 53 -11.02 -10.65 -0.64
CA GLU A 53 -11.20 -11.96 -1.28
C GLU A 53 -10.34 -12.11 -2.55
N GLU A 54 -10.16 -11.04 -3.34
CA GLU A 54 -9.25 -11.06 -4.49
C GLU A 54 -7.78 -11.15 -4.08
N TYR A 55 -7.41 -10.58 -2.94
CA TYR A 55 -6.05 -10.66 -2.41
C TYR A 55 -5.64 -12.11 -2.10
N TRP A 56 -6.52 -12.89 -1.46
CA TRP A 56 -6.23 -14.28 -1.10
C TRP A 56 -6.55 -15.28 -2.22
N GLY A 57 -7.39 -14.92 -3.19
CA GLY A 57 -7.79 -15.79 -4.29
C GLY A 57 -6.75 -15.98 -5.41
N GLN A 58 -5.62 -15.27 -5.37
CA GLN A 58 -4.54 -15.40 -6.37
C GLN A 58 -3.45 -16.41 -6.00
N GLU A 59 -3.49 -17.02 -4.80
CA GLU A 59 -2.49 -18.02 -4.38
C GLU A 59 -2.84 -19.47 -4.80
N ASP A 60 -3.98 -19.69 -5.46
CA ASP A 60 -4.48 -21.01 -5.89
C ASP A 60 -4.40 -21.24 -7.42
N GLU A 61 -3.20 -21.25 -8.02
CA GLU A 61 -2.97 -21.85 -9.35
C GLU A 61 -1.66 -22.65 -9.42
#